data_AF-A0A6N8DTW1-F1
#
_entry.id   AF-A0A6N8DTW1-F1
#
_cell.length_a   1.000
_cell.length_b   1.000
_cell.length_c   1.000
_cell.angle_alpha   90.00
_cell.angle_beta   90.00
_cell.angle_gamma   90.00
#
_symmetry.space_group_name_H-M   'P 1'
#
loop_
_entity.id
_entity.type
_entity.pdbx_description
1 polymer ?
#
loop_
_entity_poly.entity_id
_entity_poly.type
_entity_poly.pdbx_seq_one_letter_code
_entity_poly.pdbx_strand_id
1 'polypeptide(L)'
;MTNKMDDGGPAFPNLEYVEGQRDGHGDTIDGYTVATGGMSLRDWFAGQALTGLLAACEISCPASLFAKEAYAAADAMLAARAMRSH
;
A
#
# COMPACT_ATOMS: atom_id res chain seq x y z
N MET A 1 -20.45 12.99 3.84
CA MET A 1 -19.89 11.97 2.95
C MET A 1 -18.39 12.09 3.05
N THR A 2 -17.72 11.13 3.69
CA THR A 2 -16.25 11.14 3.83
C THR A 2 -15.66 10.96 2.44
N ASN A 3 -14.96 11.98 1.95
CA ASN A 3 -14.25 11.95 0.68
C ASN A 3 -13.22 10.82 0.79
N LYS A 4 -13.50 9.65 0.19
CA LYS A 4 -12.60 8.49 0.24
C LYS A 4 -11.34 8.90 -0.52
N MET A 5 -10.28 9.24 0.21
CA MET A 5 -8.97 9.49 -0.38
C MET A 5 -8.53 8.23 -1.11
N ASP A 6 -8.14 8.38 -2.38
CA ASP A 6 -7.59 7.30 -3.18
C ASP A 6 -6.24 6.91 -2.58
N ASP A 7 -6.22 5.75 -1.92
CA ASP A 7 -5.08 5.23 -1.19
C ASP A 7 -4.18 4.36 -2.09
N GLY A 8 -4.57 4.18 -3.36
CA GLY A 8 -3.83 3.44 -4.37
C GLY A 8 -3.82 1.92 -4.16
N GLY A 9 -4.62 1.38 -3.25
CA GLY A 9 -4.72 -0.06 -2.98
C GLY A 9 -3.49 -0.65 -2.26
N PRO A 10 -3.43 -1.99 -2.09
CA PRO A 10 -2.37 -2.63 -1.33
C PRO A 10 -0.99 -2.56 -2.03
N ALA A 11 0.01 -2.03 -1.33
CA ALA A 11 1.40 -1.94 -1.75
C ALA A 11 2.10 -3.30 -1.77
N PHE A 12 1.74 -4.20 -0.85
CA PHE A 12 2.14 -5.59 -0.91
C PHE A 12 0.98 -6.54 -0.58
N PRO A 13 0.89 -7.70 -1.25
CA PRO A 13 -0.18 -8.66 -1.06
C PRO A 13 0.03 -9.46 0.23
N ASN A 14 -1.03 -9.76 0.98
CA ASN A 14 -1.02 -10.99 1.79
C ASN A 14 -1.09 -12.16 0.85
N LEU A 15 -0.52 -13.28 1.28
CA LEU A 15 -0.76 -14.59 0.72
C LEU A 15 -1.44 -15.39 1.83
N GLU A 16 -2.54 -16.08 1.55
CA GLU A 16 -3.34 -16.88 2.47
C GLU A 16 -3.41 -18.30 1.91
N TYR A 17 -2.85 -19.30 2.56
CA TYR A 17 -2.99 -20.67 2.08
C TYR A 17 -4.34 -21.27 2.53
N VAL A 18 -5.11 -21.75 1.57
CA VAL A 18 -6.35 -22.51 1.77
C VAL A 18 -6.00 -23.99 1.83
N GLU A 19 -6.35 -24.65 2.93
CA GLU A 19 -6.13 -26.09 3.08
C GLU A 19 -7.03 -26.89 2.14
N GLY A 20 -6.49 -28.04 1.72
CA GLY A 20 -7.23 -29.01 0.96
C GLY A 20 -8.38 -29.59 1.77
N GLN A 21 -9.58 -29.67 1.17
CA GLN A 21 -10.78 -30.20 1.81
C GLN A 21 -11.34 -31.36 1.01
N ARG A 22 -12.12 -32.24 1.66
CA ARG A 22 -12.91 -33.23 0.94
C ARG A 22 -14.18 -32.61 0.41
N ASP A 23 -14.52 -32.92 -0.82
CA ASP A 23 -15.76 -32.45 -1.43
C ASP A 23 -16.97 -33.28 -0.95
N GLY A 24 -18.17 -32.87 -1.39
CA GLY A 24 -19.42 -33.57 -1.07
C GLY A 24 -19.54 -34.98 -1.69
N HIS A 25 -18.58 -35.39 -2.52
CA HIS A 25 -18.51 -36.70 -3.17
C HIS A 25 -17.42 -37.61 -2.54
N GLY A 26 -16.60 -37.06 -1.64
CA GLY A 26 -15.57 -37.78 -0.89
C GLY A 26 -14.16 -37.70 -1.50
N ASP A 27 -14.00 -36.95 -2.59
CA ASP A 27 -12.70 -36.73 -3.24
C ASP A 27 -11.90 -35.67 -2.46
N THR A 28 -10.57 -35.81 -2.41
CA THR A 28 -9.70 -34.86 -1.68
C THR A 28 -9.23 -33.75 -2.63
N ILE A 29 -9.46 -32.51 -2.25
CA ILE A 29 -8.93 -31.32 -2.90
C ILE A 29 -7.59 -30.98 -2.26
N ASP A 30 -6.58 -30.64 -3.05
CA ASP A 30 -5.28 -30.17 -2.54
C ASP A 30 -5.36 -28.74 -2.02
N GLY A 31 -4.54 -28.41 -1.02
CA GLY A 31 -4.44 -27.02 -0.55
C GLY A 31 -3.74 -26.11 -1.55
N TYR A 32 -4.05 -24.81 -1.51
CA TYR A 32 -3.59 -23.81 -2.47
C TYR A 32 -3.38 -22.44 -1.82
N THR A 33 -2.48 -21.60 -2.33
CA THR A 33 -2.29 -20.21 -1.84
C THR A 33 -3.22 -19.21 -2.52
N VAL A 34 -3.90 -18.38 -1.74
CA VAL A 34 -4.66 -17.17 -2.08
C VAL A 34 -3.93 -15.93 -1.58
N ALA A 35 -4.47 -14.72 -1.77
CA ALA A 35 -3.77 -13.48 -1.45
C ALA A 35 -4.75 -12.39 -1.01
N THR A 36 -4.50 -11.63 0.07
CA THR A 36 -5.45 -10.64 0.66
C THR A 36 -4.77 -9.34 1.13
N GLY A 37 -5.44 -8.20 1.31
CA GLY A 37 -4.84 -7.03 2.01
C GLY A 37 -3.49 -6.43 1.53
N GLY A 38 -2.95 -5.49 2.33
CA GLY A 38 -1.68 -4.75 2.15
C GLY A 38 -1.68 -3.30 2.71
N MET A 39 -0.50 -2.66 2.90
CA MET A 39 -0.42 -1.21 3.18
C MET A 39 -1.02 -0.42 2.03
N SER A 40 -1.62 0.76 2.24
CA SER A 40 -1.97 1.56 1.07
C SER A 40 -0.72 1.96 0.29
N LEU A 41 -0.83 2.01 -1.03
CA LEU A 41 0.26 2.46 -1.89
C LEU A 41 0.65 3.90 -1.58
N ARG A 42 -0.33 4.71 -1.14
CA ARG A 42 -0.14 6.03 -0.58
C ARG A 42 0.84 6.02 0.60
N ASP A 43 0.59 5.16 1.59
CA ASP A 43 1.45 5.05 2.77
C ASP A 43 2.84 4.51 2.41
N TRP A 44 2.92 3.59 1.45
CA TRP A 44 4.18 3.09 0.96
C TRP A 44 5.04 4.18 0.29
N PHE A 45 4.45 4.98 -0.62
CA PHE A 45 5.15 6.10 -1.24
C PHE A 45 5.53 7.18 -0.23
N ALA A 46 4.65 7.49 0.72
CA ALA A 46 4.93 8.48 1.76
C ALA A 46 6.15 8.06 2.59
N GLY A 47 6.26 6.77 2.95
CA GLY A 47 7.44 6.23 3.64
C GLY A 47 8.74 6.43 2.86
N GLN A 48 8.72 6.15 1.55
CA GLN A 48 9.89 6.36 0.69
C GLN A 48 10.30 7.84 0.61
N ALA A 49 9.32 8.75 0.45
CA ALA A 49 9.57 10.18 0.38
C ALA A 49 10.12 10.73 1.71
N LEU A 50 9.56 10.28 2.83
CA LEU A 50 9.99 10.67 4.16
C LEU A 50 11.48 10.35 4.41
N THR A 51 11.96 9.19 3.97
CA THR A 51 13.38 8.82 4.09
C THR A 51 14.29 9.84 3.38
N GLY A 52 13.94 10.22 2.15
CA GLY A 52 14.71 11.23 1.41
C GLY A 52 14.66 12.61 2.05
N LEU A 53 13.48 13.03 2.52
CA LEU A 53 13.29 14.33 3.17
C LEU A 53 14.11 14.47 4.47
N LEU A 54 14.16 13.42 5.28
CA LEU A 54 14.92 13.41 6.52
C LEU A 54 16.43 13.32 6.30
N ALA A 55 16.88 12.68 5.22
CA ALA A 55 18.30 12.60 4.88
C ALA A 55 18.92 13.97 4.56
N ALA A 56 18.12 14.92 4.07
CA ALA A 56 18.58 16.25 3.66
C ALA A 56 18.43 17.32 4.75
N CYS A 57 17.78 17.03 5.88
CA CYS A 57 17.40 18.06 6.84
C CYS A 57 18.29 18.11 8.08
N GLU A 58 18.67 19.33 8.46
CA GLU A 58 19.16 19.61 9.80
C GLU A 58 17.99 19.53 10.80
N ILE A 59 18.24 19.00 12.01
CA ILE A 59 17.25 18.53 13.00
C ILE A 59 16.19 19.58 13.44
N SER A 60 16.32 20.84 13.02
CA SER A 60 15.49 21.97 13.45
C SER A 60 14.09 22.06 12.79
N CYS A 61 13.74 21.22 11.83
CA CYS A 61 12.41 21.30 11.19
C CYS A 61 11.32 20.52 11.96
N PRO A 62 10.10 21.06 12.07
CA PRO A 62 8.98 20.34 12.68
C PRO A 62 8.65 19.04 11.94
N ALA A 63 8.45 17.94 12.67
CA ALA A 63 8.09 16.63 12.10
C ALA A 63 6.82 16.66 11.22
N SER A 64 5.87 17.53 11.56
CA SER A 64 4.63 17.73 10.82
C SER A 64 4.85 18.22 9.38
N LEU A 65 5.93 18.96 9.14
CA LEU A 65 6.28 19.41 7.80
C LEU A 65 6.67 18.21 6.93
N PHE A 66 7.55 17.33 7.43
CA PHE A 66 7.95 16.14 6.67
C PHE A 66 6.79 15.20 6.39
N ALA A 67 5.90 14.98 7.35
CA ALA A 67 4.71 14.16 7.14
C ALA A 67 3.83 14.73 6.03
N LYS A 68 3.59 16.06 6.05
CA LYS A 68 2.82 16.74 5.02
C LYS A 68 3.47 16.61 3.64
N GLU A 69 4.77 16.89 3.53
CA GLU A 69 5.48 16.84 2.25
C GLU A 69 5.62 15.39 1.74
N ALA A 70 5.79 14.41 2.62
CA ALA A 70 5.83 12.99 2.26
C ALA A 70 4.49 12.51 1.68
N TYR A 71 3.37 12.86 2.31
CA TYR A 71 2.05 12.53 1.78
C TYR A 71 1.72 13.31 0.50
N ALA A 72 2.17 14.56 0.37
CA ALA A 72 2.04 15.31 -0.88
C ALA A 72 2.82 14.64 -2.03
N ALA A 73 4.03 14.13 -1.76
CA ALA A 73 4.80 13.35 -2.73
C ALA A 73 4.09 12.03 -3.10
N ALA A 74 3.51 11.33 -2.12
CA ALA A 74 2.73 10.12 -2.35
C ALA A 74 1.48 10.39 -3.22
N ASP A 75 0.74 11.45 -2.92
CA ASP A 75 -0.43 11.86 -3.68
C ASP A 75 -0.04 12.25 -5.11
N ALA A 76 1.09 12.92 -5.29
CA ALA A 76 1.63 13.24 -6.61
C ALA A 76 2.03 11.98 -7.40
N MET A 77 2.60 10.96 -6.74
CA MET A 77 2.93 9.68 -7.37
C MET A 77 1.68 8.90 -7.80
N LEU A 78 0.63 8.90 -6.96
CA LEU A 78 -0.67 8.31 -7.30
C LEU A 78 -1.32 9.06 -8.46
N ALA A 79 -1.33 10.39 -8.43
CA ALA A 79 -1.85 11.22 -9.53
C ALA A 79 -1.08 10.98 -10.83
N ALA A 80 0.26 10.93 -10.78
CA ALA A 80 1.09 10.61 -11.93
C ALA A 80 0.80 9.20 -12.47
N ARG A 81 0.59 8.21 -11.59
CA ARG A 81 0.20 6.86 -11.97
C ARG A 81 -1.18 6.84 -12.63
N ALA A 82 -2.15 7.58 -12.09
CA ALA A 82 -3.49 7.71 -12.67
C ALA A 82 -3.44 8.35 -14.06
N MET A 83 -2.65 9.41 -14.25
CA MET A 83 -2.47 10.08 -15.55
C MET A 83 -1.81 9.18 -16.61
N ARG A 84 -0.92 8.25 -16.22
CA ARG A 84 -0.27 7.30 -17.14
C ARG A 84 -1.13 6.09 -17.52
N SER A 85 -2.30 5.93 -16.90
CA SER A 85 -3.22 4.81 -17.18
C SER A 85 -4.25 5.14 -18.27
N HIS A 86 -4.03 6.22 -19.03
CA HIS A 86 -4.75 6.67 -20.23
C HIS A 86 -3.81 6.76 -21.41
#